data_AF-A0A6M1SNT1-F1
#
_entry.id   AF-A0A6M1SNT1-F1
#
_cell.length_a   1.000
_cell.length_b   1.000
_cell.length_c   1.000
_cell.angle_alpha   90.00
_cell.angle_beta   90.00
_cell.angle_gamma   90.00
#
_symmetry.space_group_name_H-M   'P 1'
#
loop_
_entity.id
_entity.type
_entity.pdbx_description
1 polymer ?
#
loop_
_entity_poly.entity_id
_entity_poly.type
_entity_poly.pdbx_seq_one_letter_code
_entity_poly.pdbx_strand_id
1 'polypeptide(L)'
;MDGDHALAHRNALCRLNGAGAAKLQAHARRGQRPCPIFCAGAAARRGQYGRPAESASGSARLSTRKARNHLRGREPLARNHRCRGTALGRCAHEPRRRARCTAAHQAQGLGLCAPLCRGEFVVVYDAEDRPDPKQLRSVAAQFRRSPEVECIQARLCIDNADQGPLPALFAGEYAGLFAVLLPAFARWGTVMPLGGTSNHFRLETLRRLGGWDAYNVTEDADLGVRLARRNLRTATSVSVTLEEAPVRFKPWLGQRTRWMKGWMQTFVVHNRRARRLYADLGPAGFAMFQVTILSMLLAPILHLGMFPMLVWMQFDQSNSFDSWNPWWLACLLVLVLGHGTAMVVNMVGLARIGRNRFWAQQLLLPLYWLLITWATLLALREFLFRPFHWFKTPHLASKRRRLGGFRRPAAAE
;
A
#
# COMPACT_ATOMS: atom_id res chain seq x y z
N MET A 1 -5.74 -52.46 -14.61
CA MET A 1 -7.11 -52.10 -15.02
C MET A 1 -7.42 -50.71 -14.48
N ASP A 2 -6.48 -49.76 -14.59
CA ASP A 2 -6.12 -48.93 -15.78
C ASP A 2 -6.74 -47.55 -15.51
N GLY A 3 -6.00 -46.45 -15.33
CA GLY A 3 -4.73 -46.10 -15.94
C GLY A 3 -4.96 -45.51 -17.32
N ASP A 4 -5.69 -44.38 -17.45
CA ASP A 4 -5.51 -43.35 -18.51
C ASP A 4 -6.65 -42.31 -18.57
N HIS A 5 -6.77 -41.44 -17.57
CA HIS A 5 -7.58 -40.21 -17.72
C HIS A 5 -6.92 -38.92 -17.18
N ALA A 6 -5.65 -38.96 -16.78
CA ALA A 6 -4.95 -37.80 -16.21
C ALA A 6 -4.06 -37.01 -17.19
N LEU A 7 -3.90 -37.45 -18.45
CA LEU A 7 -2.97 -36.81 -19.40
C LEU A 7 -3.60 -35.86 -20.44
N ALA A 8 -4.92 -35.82 -20.59
CA ALA A 8 -5.55 -35.05 -21.67
C ALA A 8 -5.76 -33.54 -21.36
N HIS A 9 -5.66 -33.10 -20.10
CA HIS A 9 -5.90 -31.69 -19.72
C HIS A 9 -4.63 -30.84 -19.52
N ARG A 10 -3.43 -31.38 -19.73
CA ARG A 10 -2.15 -30.65 -19.58
C ARG A 10 -1.70 -29.86 -20.82
N ASN A 11 -2.36 -29.99 -21.97
CA ASN A 11 -1.90 -29.40 -23.24
C ASN A 11 -2.77 -28.25 -23.80
N ALA A 12 -3.74 -27.71 -23.04
CA ALA A 12 -4.66 -26.68 -23.55
C ALA A 12 -4.33 -25.22 -23.15
N LEU A 13 -3.24 -24.94 -22.43
CA LEU A 13 -2.90 -23.57 -21.97
C LEU A 13 -1.49 -23.08 -22.35
N CYS A 14 -0.78 -23.78 -23.25
CA CYS A 14 0.55 -23.39 -23.74
C CYS A 14 0.59 -23.16 -25.27
N ARG A 15 -0.38 -22.42 -25.82
CA ARG A 15 -0.27 -21.82 -27.16
C ARG A 15 -0.66 -20.35 -27.14
N LEU A 16 0.17 -19.53 -26.48
CA LEU A 16 0.26 -18.11 -26.81
C LEU A 16 1.30 -17.96 -27.92
N ASN A 17 0.79 -17.61 -29.09
CA ASN A 17 1.48 -17.48 -30.37
C ASN A 17 2.78 -16.65 -30.30
N GLY A 18 3.81 -17.13 -31.01
CA GLY A 18 5.12 -16.50 -31.21
C GLY A 18 5.13 -15.10 -31.86
N ALA A 19 3.97 -14.47 -32.06
CA ALA A 19 3.86 -13.09 -32.53
C ALA A 19 4.11 -12.04 -31.41
N GLY A 20 3.94 -12.42 -30.13
CA GLY A 20 4.17 -11.52 -28.98
C GLY A 20 5.65 -11.31 -28.65
N ALA A 21 6.45 -12.38 -28.73
CA ALA A 21 7.88 -12.34 -28.42
C ALA A 21 8.68 -11.51 -29.43
N ALA A 22 8.29 -11.54 -30.72
CA ALA A 22 8.96 -10.78 -31.78
C ALA A 22 8.74 -9.25 -31.67
N LYS A 23 7.57 -8.81 -31.16
CA LYS A 23 7.29 -7.38 -30.91
C LYS A 23 8.05 -6.84 -29.70
N LEU A 24 8.34 -7.67 -28.71
CA LEU A 24 9.11 -7.31 -27.51
C LEU A 24 10.60 -7.11 -27.81
N GLN A 25 11.20 -7.92 -28.68
CA GLN A 25 12.60 -7.74 -29.10
C GLN A 25 12.80 -6.50 -30.01
N ALA A 26 11.78 -6.09 -30.77
CA ALA A 26 11.86 -4.90 -31.63
C ALA A 26 11.88 -3.57 -30.83
N HIS A 27 11.28 -3.53 -29.64
CA HIS A 27 11.29 -2.34 -28.78
C HIS A 27 12.59 -2.13 -28.01
N ALA A 28 13.35 -3.20 -27.73
CA ALA A 28 14.65 -3.11 -27.06
C ALA A 28 15.77 -2.54 -27.96
N ARG A 29 15.58 -2.50 -29.28
CA ARG A 29 16.56 -1.93 -30.24
C ARG A 29 16.39 -0.43 -30.50
N ARG A 30 15.36 0.22 -29.96
CA ARG A 30 15.07 1.65 -30.18
C ARG A 30 15.20 2.45 -28.90
N GLY A 31 16.43 2.63 -28.40
CA GLY A 31 16.92 3.78 -27.62
C GLY A 31 16.05 4.49 -26.55
N GLN A 32 14.94 3.93 -26.10
CA GLN A 32 14.02 4.55 -25.15
C GLN A 32 14.49 4.20 -23.75
N ARG A 33 15.12 5.19 -23.09
CA ARG A 33 15.53 5.07 -21.69
C ARG A 33 14.27 4.99 -20.80
N PRO A 34 14.11 3.95 -19.97
CA PRO A 34 13.10 3.96 -18.93
C PRO A 34 13.46 5.00 -17.86
N CYS A 35 12.43 5.66 -17.31
CA CYS A 35 12.53 6.57 -16.17
C CYS A 35 13.27 5.88 -15.00
N PRO A 36 14.11 6.60 -14.22
CA PRO A 36 14.85 5.99 -13.14
C PRO A 36 13.91 5.64 -11.98
N ILE A 37 13.61 4.34 -11.84
CA ILE A 37 13.09 3.76 -10.61
C ILE A 37 14.31 3.22 -9.84
N PHE A 38 14.54 3.74 -8.64
CA PHE A 38 15.65 3.30 -7.79
C PHE A 38 15.33 1.92 -7.20
N CYS A 39 15.89 0.86 -7.78
CA CYS A 39 15.96 -0.45 -7.16
C CYS A 39 17.24 -0.54 -6.29
N ALA A 40 17.09 -0.42 -4.98
CA ALA A 40 18.18 -0.73 -4.05
C ALA A 40 18.29 -2.25 -3.85
N GLY A 41 19.10 -2.91 -4.67
CA GLY A 41 19.48 -4.31 -4.46
C GLY A 41 20.66 -4.41 -3.50
N ALA A 42 20.43 -4.87 -2.27
CA ALA A 42 21.52 -5.27 -1.38
C ALA A 42 22.07 -6.63 -1.84
N ALA A 43 23.19 -6.62 -2.56
CA ALA A 43 23.93 -7.84 -2.89
C ALA A 43 24.70 -8.30 -1.65
N ALA A 44 24.16 -9.25 -0.89
CA ALA A 44 24.92 -9.98 0.11
C ALA A 44 25.83 -10.99 -0.63
N ARG A 45 27.12 -10.67 -0.75
CA ARG A 45 28.12 -11.62 -1.22
C ARG A 45 28.30 -12.70 -0.15
N ARG A 46 28.13 -13.97 -0.54
CA ARG A 46 28.60 -15.12 0.22
C ARG A 46 30.13 -15.06 0.28
N GLY A 47 30.68 -14.97 1.49
CA GLY A 47 32.08 -15.24 1.77
C GLY A 47 32.12 -16.35 2.82
N GLN A 48 32.44 -17.56 2.39
CA GLN A 48 33.07 -18.56 3.26
C GLN A 48 34.39 -17.97 3.75
N TYR A 49 34.70 -18.05 5.05
CA TYR A 49 36.03 -18.39 5.57
C TYR A 49 35.89 -18.70 7.06
N GLY A 50 36.57 -19.77 7.49
CA GLY A 50 36.51 -20.34 8.83
C GLY A 50 37.24 -19.51 9.90
N ARG A 51 37.02 -19.93 11.14
CA ARG A 51 37.82 -19.55 12.33
C ARG A 51 39.29 -19.97 12.13
N PRO A 52 40.23 -19.28 12.80
CA PRO A 52 40.63 -19.74 14.14
C PRO A 52 40.72 -18.61 15.19
N ALA A 53 40.99 -19.04 16.42
CA ALA A 53 40.98 -18.29 17.67
C ALA A 53 42.27 -17.51 17.96
N GLU A 54 42.23 -16.80 19.11
CA GLU A 54 43.32 -16.28 19.96
C GLU A 54 43.74 -14.80 19.87
N SER A 55 43.28 -14.07 20.90
CA SER A 55 44.03 -13.29 21.89
C SER A 55 44.85 -12.03 21.53
N ALA A 56 44.59 -11.00 22.36
CA ALA A 56 45.52 -10.06 22.99
C ALA A 56 46.13 -8.88 22.19
N SER A 57 45.66 -7.69 22.62
CA SER A 57 46.44 -6.48 22.95
C SER A 57 47.09 -5.61 21.85
N GLY A 58 47.15 -4.30 22.13
CA GLY A 58 48.21 -3.43 21.62
C GLY A 58 47.79 -2.33 20.65
N SER A 59 47.74 -1.10 21.17
CA SER A 59 47.72 0.16 20.42
C SER A 59 48.93 0.32 19.47
N ALA A 60 48.76 1.02 18.35
CA ALA A 60 49.56 2.21 18.01
C ALA A 60 49.23 2.74 16.60
N ARG A 61 49.20 4.07 16.51
CA ARG A 61 49.22 4.88 15.29
C ARG A 61 50.61 4.80 14.67
N LEU A 62 50.72 4.88 13.34
CA LEU A 62 51.61 5.84 12.66
C LEU A 62 51.51 5.69 11.13
N SER A 63 51.36 6.84 10.48
CA SER A 63 51.54 7.04 9.05
C SER A 63 53.03 7.10 8.72
N THR A 64 53.45 6.58 7.57
CA THR A 64 54.52 7.19 6.77
C THR A 64 54.47 6.74 5.31
N ARG A 65 55.00 7.64 4.49
CA ARG A 65 55.06 7.73 3.03
C ARG A 65 56.18 6.86 2.43
N LYS A 66 56.02 6.61 1.11
CA LYS A 66 57.03 6.51 0.01
C LYS A 66 57.80 5.18 -0.21
N ALA A 67 57.59 4.60 -1.39
CA ALA A 67 58.59 4.24 -2.44
C ALA A 67 57.84 3.35 -3.48
N ARG A 68 57.54 3.73 -4.73
CA ARG A 68 58.33 4.03 -5.96
C ARG A 68 59.17 2.86 -6.55
N ASN A 69 58.52 2.18 -7.53
CA ASN A 69 58.98 1.73 -8.86
C ASN A 69 59.79 0.43 -9.10
N HIS A 70 59.48 -0.14 -10.30
CA HIS A 70 60.08 -1.25 -11.10
C HIS A 70 59.52 -2.66 -10.82
N LEU A 71 58.96 -3.46 -11.75
CA LEU A 71 59.02 -3.60 -13.24
C LEU A 71 57.63 -3.98 -13.81
N ARG A 72 57.08 -3.30 -14.83
CA ARG A 72 57.07 -3.64 -16.29
C ARG A 72 56.51 -5.02 -16.69
N GLY A 73 55.35 -4.99 -17.38
CA GLY A 73 54.85 -6.04 -18.28
C GLY A 73 53.53 -5.66 -18.98
N ARG A 74 53.64 -5.00 -20.16
CA ARG A 74 52.79 -4.96 -21.39
C ARG A 74 51.24 -5.05 -21.25
N GLU A 75 50.34 -4.27 -21.85
CA GLU A 75 50.25 -3.52 -23.13
C GLU A 75 48.84 -2.81 -23.21
N PRO A 76 48.36 -2.21 -24.33
CA PRO A 76 48.55 -0.84 -24.81
C PRO A 76 47.33 0.12 -24.62
N LEU A 77 47.59 1.37 -25.02
CA LEU A 77 46.82 2.61 -24.87
C LEU A 77 45.35 2.60 -25.36
N ALA A 78 44.47 3.22 -24.57
CA ALA A 78 43.29 3.91 -25.08
C ALA A 78 43.18 5.30 -24.45
N ARG A 79 43.02 6.30 -25.32
CA ARG A 79 43.13 7.74 -25.09
C ARG A 79 42.11 8.29 -24.09
N ASN A 80 42.58 9.19 -23.23
CA ASN A 80 41.78 10.13 -22.46
C ASN A 80 41.03 11.10 -23.40
N HIS A 81 39.70 11.13 -23.32
CA HIS A 81 38.92 12.32 -23.65
C HIS A 81 38.07 12.72 -22.44
N ARG A 82 38.47 13.85 -21.83
CA ARG A 82 37.57 14.70 -21.03
C ARG A 82 36.49 15.22 -21.96
N CYS A 83 35.22 15.00 -21.63
CA CYS A 83 34.13 15.85 -22.13
C CYS A 83 33.51 16.61 -20.96
N ARG A 84 33.87 17.89 -20.90
CA ARG A 84 33.10 18.96 -20.26
C ARG A 84 31.77 19.10 -21.00
N GLY A 85 30.75 19.59 -20.29
CA GLY A 85 29.39 19.72 -20.77
C GLY A 85 29.16 20.75 -21.86
N THR A 86 27.87 20.92 -22.17
CA THR A 86 27.21 21.85 -23.10
C THR A 86 27.05 21.38 -24.55
N ALA A 87 25.84 20.94 -24.88
CA ALA A 87 25.19 21.22 -26.17
C ALA A 87 23.68 20.97 -26.03
N LEU A 88 22.92 22.06 -25.94
CA LEU A 88 21.50 22.13 -26.24
C LEU A 88 21.30 21.73 -27.70
N GLY A 89 20.71 20.55 -27.94
CA GLY A 89 20.26 20.13 -29.26
C GLY A 89 18.73 20.18 -29.33
N ARG A 90 18.19 21.20 -29.99
CA ARG A 90 16.79 21.23 -30.44
C ARG A 90 16.61 20.06 -31.42
N CYS A 91 15.72 19.12 -31.11
CA CYS A 91 15.09 18.29 -32.14
C CYS A 91 13.62 18.69 -32.26
N ALA A 92 13.29 19.08 -33.48
CA ALA A 92 12.05 19.65 -33.94
C ALA A 92 10.90 18.63 -34.00
N HIS A 93 9.69 19.17 -33.93
CA HIS A 93 8.41 18.68 -34.43
C HIS A 93 8.32 17.19 -34.85
N GLU A 94 7.71 16.40 -33.97
CA GLU A 94 6.94 15.21 -34.36
C GLU A 94 5.47 15.44 -33.95
N PRO A 95 4.47 15.21 -34.82
CA PRO A 95 3.08 15.54 -34.52
C PRO A 95 2.57 14.74 -33.32
N ARG A 96 1.85 15.44 -32.43
CA ARG A 96 1.14 14.88 -31.27
C ARG A 96 0.22 13.72 -31.67
N ARG A 97 0.73 12.49 -31.72
CA ARG A 97 -0.08 11.33 -31.35
C ARG A 97 -0.31 11.44 -29.86
N ARG A 98 -1.45 12.03 -29.47
CA ARG A 98 -2.03 11.84 -28.15
C ARG A 98 -2.16 10.33 -27.96
N ALA A 99 -1.14 9.70 -27.36
CA ALA A 99 -1.31 8.43 -26.71
C ALA A 99 -2.47 8.68 -25.74
N ARG A 100 -3.64 8.11 -26.04
CA ARG A 100 -4.72 8.06 -25.05
C ARG A 100 -4.07 7.36 -23.87
N CYS A 101 -3.84 8.09 -22.78
CA CYS A 101 -3.41 7.53 -21.52
C CYS A 101 -4.56 6.65 -21.01
N THR A 102 -4.69 5.46 -21.57
CA THR A 102 -5.60 4.43 -21.10
C THR A 102 -4.98 3.84 -19.83
N ALA A 103 -5.67 4.08 -18.72
CA ALA A 103 -5.45 3.58 -17.37
C ALA A 103 -4.49 2.39 -17.25
N ALA A 104 -3.30 2.67 -16.73
CA ALA A 104 -2.20 1.73 -16.59
C ALA A 104 -1.22 2.26 -15.53
N HIS A 105 -1.74 2.54 -14.33
CA HIS A 105 -1.05 3.32 -13.30
C HIS A 105 -0.69 2.41 -12.11
N GLN A 106 0.55 2.51 -11.62
CA GLN A 106 1.16 1.73 -10.53
C GLN A 106 1.21 0.21 -10.72
N ALA A 107 0.10 -0.52 -10.63
CA ALA A 107 0.04 -1.98 -10.74
C ALA A 107 0.75 -2.52 -12.01
N GLN A 108 0.56 -1.86 -13.16
CA GLN A 108 1.25 -2.24 -14.40
C GLN A 108 2.76 -1.98 -14.37
N GLY A 109 3.19 -0.86 -13.76
CA GLY A 109 4.61 -0.56 -13.55
C GLY A 109 5.27 -1.61 -12.65
N LEU A 110 4.59 -1.98 -11.56
CA LEU A 110 5.03 -3.03 -10.65
C LEU A 110 5.09 -4.40 -11.35
N GLY A 111 4.11 -4.71 -12.18
CA GLY A 111 4.07 -5.94 -13.00
C GLY A 111 5.23 -6.03 -14.00
N LEU A 112 5.66 -4.90 -14.59
CA LEU A 112 6.83 -4.85 -15.47
C LEU A 112 8.16 -5.01 -14.72
N CYS A 113 8.25 -4.50 -13.49
CA CYS A 113 9.46 -4.56 -12.68
C CYS A 113 9.63 -5.89 -11.93
N ALA A 114 8.54 -6.55 -11.51
CA ALA A 114 8.59 -7.77 -10.68
C ALA A 114 9.40 -8.93 -11.28
N PRO A 115 9.38 -9.19 -12.61
CA PRO A 115 10.25 -10.19 -13.24
C PRO A 115 11.74 -9.85 -13.15
N LEU A 116 12.09 -8.56 -13.06
CA LEU A 116 13.47 -8.08 -12.99
C LEU A 116 14.04 -8.17 -11.56
N CYS A 117 13.19 -8.28 -10.55
CA CYS A 117 13.61 -8.43 -9.15
C CYS A 117 14.33 -9.77 -8.92
N ARG A 118 15.48 -9.72 -8.24
CA ARG A 118 16.32 -10.89 -7.93
C ARG A 118 16.46 -11.18 -6.43
N GLY A 119 15.93 -10.30 -5.57
CA GLY A 119 16.00 -10.46 -4.13
C GLY A 119 15.02 -11.53 -3.60
N GLU A 120 15.23 -11.97 -2.37
CA GLU A 120 14.28 -12.87 -1.67
C GLU A 120 12.98 -12.13 -1.31
N PHE A 121 13.10 -10.85 -0.95
CA PHE A 121 11.98 -9.98 -0.61
C PHE A 121 11.84 -8.86 -1.65
N VAL A 122 10.62 -8.38 -1.82
CA VAL A 122 10.28 -7.19 -2.62
C VAL A 122 9.44 -6.25 -1.77
N VAL A 123 9.71 -4.95 -1.89
CA VAL A 123 8.95 -3.91 -1.21
C VAL A 123 8.52 -2.86 -2.24
N VAL A 124 7.33 -2.30 -2.01
CA VAL A 124 6.82 -1.15 -2.77
C VAL A 124 6.87 0.08 -1.88
N TYR A 125 7.43 1.17 -2.41
CA TYR A 125 7.38 2.51 -1.83
C TYR A 125 6.79 3.46 -2.87
N ASP A 126 5.89 4.33 -2.45
CA ASP A 126 5.48 5.48 -3.25
C ASP A 126 6.64 6.49 -3.30
N ALA A 127 6.66 7.33 -4.34
CA ALA A 127 7.81 8.18 -4.62
C ALA A 127 8.03 9.28 -3.56
N GLU A 128 6.95 9.67 -2.90
CA GLU A 128 6.92 10.65 -1.81
C GLU A 128 7.22 10.05 -0.43
N ASP A 129 7.21 8.73 -0.32
CA ASP A 129 7.27 8.05 0.97
C ASP A 129 8.59 8.26 1.70
N ARG A 130 8.48 8.27 3.02
CA ARG A 130 9.64 8.45 3.90
C ARG A 130 9.66 7.34 4.94
N PRO A 131 10.10 6.13 4.56
CA PRO A 131 10.22 5.01 5.49
C PRO A 131 11.29 5.28 6.56
N ASP A 132 11.14 4.67 7.75
CA ASP A 132 12.21 4.63 8.76
C ASP A 132 13.50 4.11 8.08
N PRO A 133 14.67 4.77 8.25
CA PRO A 133 15.93 4.34 7.66
C PRO A 133 16.33 2.89 7.99
N LYS A 134 15.81 2.33 9.08
CA LYS A 134 16.03 0.93 9.49
C LYS A 134 14.92 -0.02 9.05
N GLN A 135 13.87 0.45 8.37
CA GLN A 135 12.69 -0.34 8.01
C GLN A 135 13.06 -1.63 7.26
N LEU A 136 13.85 -1.54 6.18
CA LEU A 136 14.25 -2.71 5.39
C LEU A 136 14.95 -3.78 6.26
N ARG A 137 15.87 -3.36 7.14
CA ARG A 137 16.58 -4.29 8.04
C ARG A 137 15.64 -4.89 9.08
N SER A 138 14.76 -4.07 9.66
CA SER A 138 13.78 -4.49 10.67
C SER A 138 12.80 -5.51 10.11
N VAL A 139 12.26 -5.25 8.91
CA VAL A 139 11.28 -6.13 8.25
C VAL A 139 11.94 -7.41 7.75
N ALA A 140 13.15 -7.34 7.18
CA ALA A 140 13.92 -8.53 6.82
C ALA A 140 14.20 -9.43 8.03
N ALA A 141 14.55 -8.85 9.18
CA ALA A 141 14.72 -9.61 10.43
C ALA A 141 13.40 -10.23 10.91
N GLN A 142 12.26 -9.54 10.72
CA GLN A 142 10.93 -10.08 11.05
C GLN A 142 10.57 -11.28 10.17
N PHE A 143 10.82 -11.24 8.85
CA PHE A 143 10.64 -12.40 7.96
C PHE A 143 11.51 -13.60 8.34
N ARG A 144 12.69 -13.37 8.94
CA ARG A 144 13.56 -14.45 9.43
C ARG A 144 13.05 -15.08 10.72
N ARG A 145 12.44 -14.29 11.60
CA ARG A 145 11.83 -14.79 12.85
C ARG A 145 10.49 -15.49 12.62
N SER A 146 9.76 -15.09 11.59
CA SER A 146 8.44 -15.61 11.24
C SER A 146 8.46 -16.15 9.80
N PRO A 147 9.06 -17.33 9.57
CA PRO A 147 9.22 -17.89 8.22
C PRO A 147 7.88 -18.14 7.51
N GLU A 148 6.82 -18.39 8.26
CA GLU A 148 5.45 -18.61 7.78
C GLU A 148 4.76 -17.34 7.24
N VAL A 149 5.30 -16.16 7.54
CA VAL A 149 4.74 -14.89 7.07
C VAL A 149 5.19 -14.61 5.64
N GLU A 150 4.23 -14.22 4.82
CA GLU A 150 4.37 -14.03 3.37
C GLU A 150 4.33 -12.55 2.95
N CYS A 151 3.64 -11.73 3.74
CA CYS A 151 3.53 -10.29 3.55
C CYS A 151 3.60 -9.57 4.90
N ILE A 152 4.39 -8.50 4.97
CA ILE A 152 4.50 -7.61 6.12
C ILE A 152 4.14 -6.19 5.68
N GLN A 153 3.06 -5.64 6.26
CA GLN A 153 2.68 -4.24 6.08
C GLN A 153 3.34 -3.39 7.17
N ALA A 154 4.16 -2.40 6.79
CA ALA A 154 4.63 -1.38 7.73
C ALA A 154 3.54 -0.34 8.02
N ARG A 155 3.62 0.35 9.16
CA ARG A 155 2.66 1.38 9.51
C ARG A 155 2.81 2.60 8.61
N LEU A 156 1.71 3.13 8.12
CA LEU A 156 1.67 4.42 7.41
C LEU A 156 1.22 5.50 8.39
N CYS A 157 1.86 6.67 8.34
CA CYS A 157 1.62 7.75 9.28
C CYS A 157 1.66 9.11 8.59
N ILE A 158 0.61 9.89 8.80
CA ILE A 158 0.47 11.23 8.21
C ILE A 158 1.34 12.26 8.94
N ASP A 159 2.33 12.84 8.29
CA ASP A 159 3.29 13.75 8.94
C ASP A 159 2.87 15.24 8.93
N ASN A 160 1.86 15.59 8.14
CA ASN A 160 1.31 16.93 7.97
C ASN A 160 -0.06 17.16 8.65
N ALA A 161 -0.38 16.35 9.66
CA ALA A 161 -1.64 16.41 10.42
C ALA A 161 -1.91 17.79 11.08
N ASP A 162 -0.89 18.61 11.28
CA ASP A 162 -1.00 19.97 11.84
C ASP A 162 -1.30 21.05 10.78
N GLN A 163 -1.41 20.70 9.50
CA GLN A 163 -1.74 21.65 8.43
C GLN A 163 -3.24 21.91 8.28
N GLY A 164 -4.08 21.39 9.19
CA GLY A 164 -5.51 21.70 9.25
C GLY A 164 -6.36 20.53 9.76
N PRO A 165 -7.68 20.75 9.91
CA PRO A 165 -8.59 19.72 10.39
C PRO A 165 -8.65 18.50 9.47
N LEU A 166 -8.59 18.71 8.15
CA LEU A 166 -8.69 17.64 7.16
C LEU A 166 -7.51 16.65 7.25
N PRO A 167 -6.23 17.08 7.21
CA PRO A 167 -5.09 16.21 7.52
C PRO A 167 -5.12 15.58 8.92
N ALA A 168 -5.63 16.30 9.94
CA ALA A 168 -5.71 15.77 11.31
C ALA A 168 -6.71 14.61 11.45
N LEU A 169 -7.88 14.73 10.82
CA LEU A 169 -8.90 13.68 10.75
C LEU A 169 -8.38 12.47 9.98
N PHE A 170 -7.75 12.71 8.82
CA PHE A 170 -7.13 11.67 8.00
C PHE A 170 -6.02 10.93 8.77
N ALA A 171 -5.21 11.66 9.54
CA ALA A 171 -4.18 11.07 10.39
C ALA A 171 -4.75 10.15 11.47
N GLY A 172 -5.91 10.50 12.03
CA GLY A 172 -6.64 9.65 12.98
C GLY A 172 -7.11 8.34 12.35
N GLU A 173 -7.73 8.39 11.17
CA GLU A 173 -8.16 7.19 10.45
C GLU A 173 -6.99 6.28 10.08
N TYR A 174 -5.89 6.85 9.60
CA TYR A 174 -4.66 6.11 9.31
C TYR A 174 -4.10 5.44 10.56
N ALA A 175 -4.06 6.17 11.68
CA ALA A 175 -3.56 5.62 12.93
C ALA A 175 -4.47 4.48 13.44
N GLY A 176 -5.80 4.63 13.35
CA GLY A 176 -6.76 3.57 13.67
C GLY A 176 -6.55 2.33 12.79
N LEU A 177 -6.43 2.51 11.48
CA LEU A 177 -6.21 1.41 10.54
C LEU A 177 -4.87 0.71 10.79
N PHE A 178 -3.75 1.42 10.69
CA PHE A 178 -2.41 0.82 10.69
C PHE A 178 -1.89 0.44 12.08
N ALA A 179 -2.34 1.09 13.15
CA ALA A 179 -1.87 0.80 14.51
C ALA A 179 -2.85 -0.03 15.35
N VAL A 180 -4.11 -0.20 14.91
CA VAL A 180 -5.14 -0.97 15.65
C VAL A 180 -5.74 -2.09 14.81
N LEU A 181 -6.39 -1.77 13.69
CA LEU A 181 -7.17 -2.74 12.93
C LEU A 181 -6.32 -3.76 12.17
N LEU A 182 -5.32 -3.34 11.39
CA LEU A 182 -4.46 -4.27 10.64
C LEU A 182 -3.68 -5.21 11.57
N PRO A 183 -3.08 -4.76 12.69
CA PRO A 183 -2.49 -5.68 13.67
C PRO A 183 -3.49 -6.69 14.25
N ALA A 184 -4.76 -6.31 14.44
CA ALA A 184 -5.81 -7.23 14.89
C ALA A 184 -6.14 -8.28 13.81
N PHE A 185 -6.36 -7.86 12.56
CA PHE A 185 -6.62 -8.78 11.45
C PHE A 185 -5.48 -9.77 11.21
N ALA A 186 -4.23 -9.29 11.30
CA ALA A 186 -3.05 -10.15 11.21
C ALA A 186 -3.02 -11.21 12.34
N ARG A 187 -3.33 -10.82 13.58
CA ARG A 187 -3.39 -11.74 14.72
C ARG A 187 -4.54 -12.75 14.62
N TRP A 188 -5.67 -12.34 14.07
CA TRP A 188 -6.82 -13.21 13.84
C TRP A 188 -6.67 -14.10 12.60
N GLY A 189 -5.64 -13.88 11.78
CA GLY A 189 -5.43 -14.63 10.54
C GLY A 189 -6.52 -14.38 9.49
N THR A 190 -7.19 -13.22 9.55
CA THR A 190 -8.27 -12.86 8.62
C THR A 190 -7.75 -12.03 7.45
N VAL A 191 -8.65 -11.68 6.52
CA VAL A 191 -8.33 -10.78 5.42
C VAL A 191 -7.82 -9.44 5.97
N MET A 192 -6.62 -9.06 5.53
CA MET A 192 -5.99 -7.78 5.87
C MET A 192 -5.96 -6.92 4.60
N PRO A 193 -6.76 -5.84 4.51
CA PRO A 193 -6.64 -4.90 3.39
C PRO A 193 -5.29 -4.20 3.51
N LEU A 194 -4.40 -4.48 2.56
CA LEU A 194 -3.08 -3.85 2.50
C LEU A 194 -3.24 -2.37 2.13
N GLY A 195 -2.30 -1.53 2.57
CA GLY A 195 -2.17 -0.16 2.09
C GLY A 195 -1.44 -0.11 0.76
N GLY A 196 -1.38 1.04 0.11
CA GLY A 196 -0.77 1.16 -1.24
C GLY A 196 0.74 1.01 -1.25
N THR A 197 1.37 1.18 -0.09
CA THR A 197 2.81 1.28 0.05
C THR A 197 3.34 0.64 1.33
N SER A 198 4.65 0.49 1.40
CA SER A 198 5.41 -0.17 2.46
C SER A 198 4.92 -1.57 2.79
N ASN A 199 4.47 -2.26 1.73
CA ASN A 199 4.22 -3.68 1.71
C ASN A 199 5.49 -4.41 1.35
N HIS A 200 5.92 -5.32 2.21
CA HIS A 200 7.06 -6.19 1.96
C HIS A 200 6.53 -7.60 1.73
N PHE A 201 6.93 -8.23 0.64
CA PHE A 201 6.49 -9.57 0.26
C PHE A 201 7.69 -10.50 0.11
N ARG A 202 7.46 -11.80 0.31
CA ARG A 202 8.31 -12.81 -0.34
C ARG A 202 8.10 -12.72 -1.85
N LEU A 203 9.20 -12.55 -2.60
CA LEU A 203 9.12 -12.38 -4.04
C LEU A 203 8.48 -13.60 -4.72
N GLU A 204 8.78 -14.80 -4.24
CA GLU A 204 8.21 -16.04 -4.76
C GLU A 204 6.69 -16.06 -4.60
N THR A 205 6.19 -15.66 -3.43
CA THR A 205 4.75 -15.62 -3.15
C THR A 205 4.02 -14.65 -4.06
N LEU A 206 4.57 -13.46 -4.23
CA LEU A 206 4.02 -12.48 -5.16
C LEU A 206 3.97 -13.03 -6.61
N ARG A 207 5.00 -13.76 -7.04
CA ARG A 207 5.02 -14.43 -8.35
C ARG A 207 3.94 -15.52 -8.46
N ARG A 208 3.78 -16.36 -7.43
CA ARG A 208 2.74 -17.40 -7.40
C ARG A 208 1.32 -16.81 -7.43
N LEU A 209 1.14 -15.62 -6.87
CA LEU A 209 -0.13 -14.89 -6.90
C LEU A 209 -0.40 -14.17 -8.23
N GLY A 210 0.58 -14.10 -9.13
CA GLY A 210 0.46 -13.40 -10.41
C GLY A 210 0.72 -11.89 -10.33
N GLY A 211 1.30 -11.39 -9.23
CA GLY A 211 1.56 -9.97 -9.04
C GLY A 211 0.32 -9.16 -8.70
N TRP A 212 0.31 -7.89 -9.12
CA TRP A 212 -0.80 -6.96 -8.91
C TRP A 212 -1.82 -7.02 -10.05
N ASP A 213 -3.10 -6.87 -9.72
CA ASP A 213 -4.14 -6.74 -10.75
C ASP A 213 -4.06 -5.36 -11.42
N ALA A 214 -3.70 -5.35 -12.69
CA ALA A 214 -3.57 -4.14 -13.50
C ALA A 214 -4.89 -3.37 -13.73
N TYR A 215 -6.04 -4.01 -13.48
CA TYR A 215 -7.36 -3.44 -13.72
C TYR A 215 -8.06 -2.96 -12.45
N ASN A 216 -7.54 -3.32 -11.26
CA ASN A 216 -8.08 -2.86 -9.99
C ASN A 216 -7.42 -1.53 -9.60
N VAL A 217 -8.21 -0.53 -9.23
CA VAL A 217 -7.67 0.79 -8.82
C VAL A 217 -7.15 0.83 -7.36
N THR A 218 -7.36 -0.27 -6.62
CA THR A 218 -6.76 -0.59 -5.32
C THR A 218 -6.21 -2.02 -5.38
N GLU A 219 -5.12 -2.18 -6.13
CA GLU A 219 -4.44 -3.45 -6.36
C GLU A 219 -3.86 -4.08 -5.08
N ASP A 220 -3.61 -3.25 -4.08
CA ASP A 220 -3.14 -3.58 -2.73
C ASP A 220 -4.21 -4.32 -1.93
N ALA A 221 -5.42 -3.76 -1.85
CA ALA A 221 -6.54 -4.35 -1.14
C ALA A 221 -6.90 -5.73 -1.74
N ASP A 222 -6.93 -5.83 -3.07
CA ASP A 222 -7.13 -7.09 -3.80
C ASP A 222 -6.07 -8.15 -3.45
N LEU A 223 -4.79 -7.75 -3.44
CA LEU A 223 -3.70 -8.66 -3.10
C LEU A 223 -3.83 -9.19 -1.66
N GLY A 224 -4.29 -8.37 -0.72
CA GLY A 224 -4.62 -8.77 0.65
C GLY A 224 -5.68 -9.88 0.70
N VAL A 225 -6.75 -9.77 -0.10
CA VAL A 225 -7.77 -10.82 -0.19
C VAL A 225 -7.21 -12.08 -0.86
N ARG A 226 -6.41 -11.94 -1.92
CA ARG A 226 -5.79 -13.10 -2.60
C ARG A 226 -4.81 -13.87 -1.71
N LEU A 227 -4.07 -13.19 -0.83
CA LEU A 227 -3.24 -13.83 0.20
C LEU A 227 -4.08 -14.68 1.14
N ALA A 228 -5.15 -14.11 1.70
CA ALA A 228 -6.04 -14.81 2.63
C ALA A 228 -6.74 -16.01 1.99
N ARG A 229 -7.21 -15.89 0.74
CA ARG A 229 -7.83 -17.00 -0.01
C ARG A 229 -6.89 -18.16 -0.30
N ARG A 230 -5.57 -17.95 -0.18
CA ARG A 230 -4.55 -18.99 -0.32
C ARG A 230 -3.97 -19.42 1.03
N ASN A 231 -4.60 -19.00 2.13
CA ASN A 231 -4.15 -19.26 3.50
C ASN A 231 -2.70 -18.80 3.74
N LEU A 232 -2.28 -17.71 3.09
CA LEU A 232 -0.94 -17.16 3.22
C LEU A 232 -0.93 -16.11 4.35
N ARG A 233 -0.09 -16.32 5.36
CA ARG A 233 -0.08 -15.45 6.55
C ARG A 233 0.46 -14.07 6.26
N THR A 234 -0.20 -13.08 6.82
CA THR A 234 0.23 -11.68 6.76
C THR A 234 0.51 -11.16 8.17
N ALA A 235 1.43 -10.22 8.29
CA ALA A 235 1.77 -9.58 9.55
C ALA A 235 1.90 -8.06 9.37
N THR A 236 1.99 -7.35 10.49
CA THR A 236 2.31 -5.92 10.49
C THR A 236 3.68 -5.67 11.12
N SER A 237 4.32 -4.57 10.74
CA SER A 237 5.56 -4.10 11.37
C SER A 237 5.32 -2.81 12.14
N VAL A 238 6.03 -2.63 13.24
CA VAL A 238 6.00 -1.37 14.01
C VAL A 238 6.78 -0.24 13.32
N SER A 239 7.58 -0.56 12.30
CA SER A 239 8.27 0.45 11.51
C SER A 239 7.29 1.36 10.78
N VAL A 240 7.63 2.64 10.72
CA VAL A 240 6.75 3.69 10.21
C VAL A 240 7.24 4.19 8.85
N THR A 241 6.31 4.49 7.97
CA THR A 241 6.49 5.26 6.74
C THR A 241 5.69 6.53 6.84
N LEU A 242 6.34 7.67 6.58
CA LEU A 242 5.64 8.95 6.58
C LEU A 242 5.08 9.26 5.22
N GLU A 243 3.83 9.70 5.23
CA GLU A 243 3.05 10.14 4.09
C GLU A 243 2.42 11.51 4.35
N GLU A 244 2.06 12.18 3.27
CA GLU A 244 1.34 13.44 3.32
C GLU A 244 -0.12 13.25 2.98
N ALA A 245 -1.00 13.69 3.88
CA ALA A 245 -2.42 13.76 3.58
C ALA A 245 -2.72 14.97 2.69
N PRO A 246 -3.69 14.89 1.78
CA PRO A 246 -4.09 16.05 1.00
C PRO A 246 -4.69 17.14 1.91
N VAL A 247 -4.13 18.35 1.84
CA VAL A 247 -4.58 19.50 2.64
C VAL A 247 -5.82 20.17 2.05
N ARG A 248 -5.95 20.12 0.72
CA ARG A 248 -7.07 20.75 -0.01
C ARG A 248 -8.17 19.72 -0.27
N PHE A 249 -9.42 20.19 -0.22
CA PHE A 249 -10.60 19.35 -0.40
C PHE A 249 -10.64 18.61 -1.74
N LYS A 250 -10.34 19.27 -2.86
CA LYS A 250 -10.44 18.64 -4.20
C LYS A 250 -9.47 17.45 -4.39
N PRO A 251 -8.16 17.55 -4.08
CA PRO A 251 -7.26 16.40 -4.06
C PRO A 251 -7.68 15.31 -3.07
N TRP A 252 -8.14 15.67 -1.87
CA TRP A 252 -8.66 14.73 -0.89
C TRP A 252 -9.86 13.93 -1.43
N LEU A 253 -10.82 14.64 -2.04
CA LEU A 253 -12.03 14.03 -2.61
C LEU A 253 -11.68 13.07 -3.74
N GLY A 254 -10.80 13.47 -4.67
CA GLY A 254 -10.37 12.61 -5.76
C GLY A 254 -9.63 11.35 -5.27
N GLN A 255 -8.78 11.47 -4.24
CA GLN A 255 -8.13 10.32 -3.61
C GLN A 255 -9.14 9.38 -2.95
N ARG A 256 -10.09 9.91 -2.18
CA ARG A 256 -11.12 9.11 -1.49
C ARG A 256 -12.09 8.45 -2.45
N THR A 257 -12.51 9.14 -3.51
CA THR A 257 -13.34 8.57 -4.58
C THR A 257 -12.63 7.39 -5.26
N ARG A 258 -11.31 7.48 -5.51
CA ARG A 258 -10.53 6.37 -6.05
C ARG A 258 -10.53 5.16 -5.11
N TRP A 259 -10.30 5.37 -3.82
CA TRP A 259 -10.26 4.28 -2.84
C TRP A 259 -11.61 3.57 -2.72
N MET A 260 -12.70 4.33 -2.57
CA MET A 260 -14.05 3.78 -2.50
C MET A 260 -14.39 2.95 -3.74
N LYS A 261 -14.00 3.43 -4.93
CA LYS A 261 -14.20 2.69 -6.18
C LYS A 261 -13.41 1.38 -6.20
N GLY A 262 -12.16 1.38 -5.74
CA GLY A 262 -11.35 0.18 -5.66
C GLY A 262 -11.87 -0.84 -4.66
N TRP A 263 -12.41 -0.39 -3.52
CA TRP A 263 -13.11 -1.27 -2.58
C TRP A 263 -14.37 -1.88 -3.19
N MET A 264 -15.16 -1.12 -3.97
CA MET A 264 -16.30 -1.66 -4.73
C MET A 264 -15.84 -2.72 -5.75
N GLN A 265 -14.78 -2.44 -6.51
CA GLN A 265 -14.18 -3.39 -7.47
C GLN A 265 -13.74 -4.67 -6.76
N THR A 266 -12.97 -4.55 -5.68
CA THR A 266 -12.46 -5.68 -4.89
C THR A 266 -13.62 -6.50 -4.34
N PHE A 267 -14.65 -5.86 -3.79
CA PHE A 267 -15.84 -6.53 -3.28
C PHE A 267 -16.53 -7.36 -4.37
N VAL A 268 -16.81 -6.77 -5.54
CA VAL A 268 -17.52 -7.42 -6.64
C VAL A 268 -16.70 -8.56 -7.23
N VAL A 269 -15.40 -8.36 -7.47
CA VAL A 269 -14.51 -9.38 -8.06
C VAL A 269 -14.44 -10.63 -7.19
N HIS A 270 -14.29 -10.45 -5.87
CA HIS A 270 -14.18 -11.57 -4.94
C HIS A 270 -15.54 -12.23 -4.65
N ASN A 271 -16.64 -11.48 -4.64
CA ASN A 271 -17.98 -12.03 -4.45
C ASN A 271 -18.63 -12.60 -5.71
N ARG A 272 -18.05 -12.39 -6.91
CA ARG A 272 -18.54 -12.98 -8.17
C ARG A 272 -18.72 -14.51 -8.09
N ARG A 273 -17.92 -15.18 -7.25
CA ARG A 273 -18.08 -16.60 -6.91
C ARG A 273 -18.08 -16.78 -5.39
N ALA A 274 -19.05 -16.18 -4.71
CA ALA A 274 -19.14 -16.15 -3.24
C ALA A 274 -19.00 -17.54 -2.57
N ARG A 275 -19.57 -18.61 -3.16
CA ARG A 275 -19.39 -19.98 -2.63
C ARG A 275 -17.92 -20.43 -2.59
N ARG A 276 -17.13 -20.06 -3.61
CA ARG A 276 -15.69 -20.36 -3.64
C ARG A 276 -14.94 -19.48 -2.66
N LEU A 277 -15.30 -18.20 -2.56
CA LEU A 277 -14.72 -17.30 -1.56
C LEU A 277 -14.95 -17.82 -0.13
N TYR A 278 -16.16 -18.30 0.16
CA TYR A 278 -16.51 -18.92 1.43
C TYR A 278 -15.68 -20.18 1.69
N ALA A 279 -15.52 -21.05 0.68
CA ALA A 279 -14.66 -22.23 0.79
C ALA A 279 -13.18 -21.88 1.02
N ASP A 280 -12.68 -20.84 0.35
CA ASP A 280 -11.29 -20.38 0.45
C ASP A 280 -10.97 -19.73 1.82
N LEU A 281 -11.91 -18.97 2.39
CA LEU A 281 -11.70 -18.19 3.63
C LEU A 281 -12.25 -18.86 4.90
N GLY A 282 -13.14 -19.84 4.76
CA GLY A 282 -13.94 -20.36 5.85
C GLY A 282 -15.00 -19.36 6.36
N PRO A 283 -15.87 -19.78 7.31
CA PRO A 283 -17.01 -18.97 7.75
C PRO A 283 -16.59 -17.65 8.41
N ALA A 284 -15.62 -17.71 9.33
CA ALA A 284 -15.15 -16.53 10.07
C ALA A 284 -14.40 -15.54 9.16
N GLY A 285 -13.51 -16.04 8.29
CA GLY A 285 -12.77 -15.22 7.34
C GLY A 285 -13.70 -14.57 6.30
N PHE A 286 -14.69 -15.32 5.81
CA PHE A 286 -15.73 -14.80 4.93
C PHE A 286 -16.55 -13.71 5.63
N ALA A 287 -17.07 -13.97 6.83
CA ALA A 287 -17.85 -12.98 7.58
C ALA A 287 -17.03 -11.70 7.84
N MET A 288 -15.77 -11.84 8.27
CA MET A 288 -14.88 -10.69 8.49
C MET A 288 -14.63 -9.90 7.21
N PHE A 289 -14.44 -10.57 6.07
CA PHE A 289 -14.30 -9.91 4.77
C PHE A 289 -15.57 -9.13 4.39
N GLN A 290 -16.75 -9.74 4.51
CA GLN A 290 -18.01 -9.08 4.20
C GLN A 290 -18.21 -7.87 5.11
N VAL A 291 -18.10 -8.06 6.42
CA VAL A 291 -18.29 -7.00 7.42
C VAL A 291 -17.30 -5.86 7.17
N THR A 292 -16.01 -6.15 6.98
CA THR A 292 -15.00 -5.09 6.81
C THR A 292 -15.24 -4.27 5.55
N ILE A 293 -15.37 -4.91 4.39
CA ILE A 293 -15.50 -4.18 3.12
C ILE A 293 -16.88 -3.53 2.98
N LEU A 294 -17.96 -4.21 3.36
CA LEU A 294 -19.30 -3.61 3.32
C LEU A 294 -19.44 -2.47 4.31
N SER A 295 -18.88 -2.57 5.52
CA SER A 295 -18.95 -1.46 6.48
C SER A 295 -18.23 -0.23 5.93
N MET A 296 -17.07 -0.40 5.29
CA MET A 296 -16.35 0.70 4.65
C MET A 296 -17.14 1.38 3.51
N LEU A 297 -17.99 0.63 2.80
CA LEU A 297 -18.77 1.14 1.67
C LEU A 297 -20.16 1.68 2.10
N LEU A 298 -20.84 0.98 2.99
CA LEU A 298 -22.22 1.26 3.39
C LEU A 298 -22.30 2.26 4.55
N ALA A 299 -21.37 2.24 5.52
CA ALA A 299 -21.44 3.15 6.66
C ALA A 299 -21.49 4.64 6.25
N PRO A 300 -20.68 5.12 5.29
CA PRO A 300 -20.82 6.50 4.79
C PRO A 300 -22.23 6.78 4.26
N ILE A 301 -22.78 5.89 3.43
CA ILE A 301 -24.12 6.06 2.84
C ILE A 301 -25.21 6.09 3.92
N LEU A 302 -25.10 5.23 4.93
CA LEU A 302 -26.03 5.21 6.06
C LEU A 302 -26.00 6.53 6.85
N HIS A 303 -24.83 7.15 6.98
CA HIS A 303 -24.74 8.47 7.61
C HIS A 303 -25.53 9.55 6.85
N LEU A 304 -25.60 9.48 5.52
CA LEU A 304 -26.37 10.45 4.72
C LEU A 304 -27.87 10.43 5.02
N GLY A 305 -28.45 9.25 5.24
CA GLY A 305 -29.87 9.13 5.56
C GLY A 305 -30.17 9.51 7.01
N MET A 306 -29.20 9.26 7.90
CA MET A 306 -29.39 9.41 9.34
C MET A 306 -29.47 10.87 9.80
N PHE A 307 -28.61 11.78 9.31
CA PHE A 307 -28.68 13.19 9.74
C PHE A 307 -29.98 13.90 9.30
N PRO A 308 -30.43 13.79 8.04
CA PRO A 308 -31.72 14.33 7.61
C PRO A 308 -32.89 13.66 8.33
N MET A 309 -32.82 12.36 8.64
CA MET A 309 -33.84 11.68 9.45
C MET A 309 -33.94 12.30 10.85
N LEU A 310 -32.81 12.53 11.53
CA LEU A 310 -32.80 13.18 12.85
C LEU A 310 -33.37 14.60 12.81
N VAL A 311 -33.13 15.34 11.72
CA VAL A 311 -33.71 16.68 11.50
C VAL A 311 -35.21 16.59 11.21
N TRP A 312 -35.64 15.68 10.33
CA TRP A 312 -37.04 15.46 9.98
C TRP A 312 -37.88 15.10 11.21
N MET A 313 -37.32 14.26 12.09
CA MET A 313 -37.95 13.89 13.36
C MET A 313 -38.20 15.10 14.29
N GLN A 314 -37.51 16.23 14.11
CA GLN A 314 -37.80 17.47 14.87
C GLN A 314 -39.09 18.17 14.44
N PHE A 315 -39.52 17.93 13.20
CA PHE A 315 -40.71 18.54 12.62
C PHE A 315 -41.92 17.61 12.65
N ASP A 316 -41.70 16.32 12.93
CA ASP A 316 -42.75 15.35 13.12
C ASP A 316 -43.31 15.45 14.55
N GLN A 317 -44.47 16.09 14.67
CA GLN A 317 -45.17 16.29 15.96
C GLN A 317 -45.61 14.97 16.62
N SER A 318 -45.59 13.86 15.88
CA SER A 318 -45.86 12.52 16.44
C SER A 318 -44.63 11.87 17.12
N ASN A 319 -43.43 12.42 16.90
CA ASN A 319 -42.15 11.94 17.42
C ASN A 319 -41.45 13.02 18.26
N SER A 320 -42.19 13.68 19.14
CA SER A 320 -41.60 14.62 20.09
C SER A 320 -40.58 13.91 20.98
N PHE A 321 -39.48 14.61 21.32
CA PHE A 321 -38.41 14.12 22.22
C PHE A 321 -38.92 13.59 23.57
N ASP A 322 -40.14 13.98 23.96
CA ASP A 322 -40.78 13.57 25.21
C ASP A 322 -41.20 12.10 25.24
N SER A 323 -41.30 11.43 24.08
CA SER A 323 -41.89 10.08 24.01
C SER A 323 -40.94 8.92 24.34
N TRP A 324 -39.63 9.15 24.55
CA TRP A 324 -38.59 8.13 24.89
C TRP A 324 -38.84 6.75 24.26
N ASN A 325 -39.25 6.72 22.99
CA ASN A 325 -39.68 5.50 22.33
C ASN A 325 -38.50 4.50 22.25
N PRO A 326 -38.69 3.21 22.60
CA PRO A 326 -37.62 2.20 22.52
C PRO A 326 -36.93 2.13 21.15
N TRP A 327 -37.66 2.36 20.06
CA TRP A 327 -37.10 2.43 18.71
C TRP A 327 -36.15 3.62 18.52
N TRP A 328 -36.52 4.79 19.06
CA TRP A 328 -35.67 5.98 19.03
C TRP A 328 -34.38 5.75 19.83
N LEU A 329 -34.50 5.15 21.01
CA LEU A 329 -33.35 4.79 21.84
C LEU A 329 -32.41 3.81 21.14
N ALA A 330 -32.96 2.81 20.44
CA ALA A 330 -32.17 1.87 19.65
C ALA A 330 -31.40 2.58 18.52
N CYS A 331 -32.05 3.48 17.78
CA CYS A 331 -31.41 4.24 16.70
C CYS A 331 -30.29 5.14 17.22
N LEU A 332 -30.55 5.86 18.32
CA LEU A 332 -29.55 6.73 18.96
C LEU A 332 -28.38 5.90 19.51
N LEU A 333 -28.66 4.75 20.14
CA LEU A 333 -27.63 3.85 20.66
C LEU A 333 -26.72 3.35 19.53
N VAL A 334 -27.29 2.89 18.41
CA VAL A 334 -26.50 2.43 17.25
C VAL A 334 -25.65 3.56 16.69
N LEU A 335 -26.19 4.77 16.58
CA LEU A 335 -25.45 5.96 16.16
C LEU A 335 -24.27 6.25 17.09
N VAL A 336 -24.53 6.36 18.40
CA VAL A 336 -23.52 6.70 19.40
C VAL A 336 -22.45 5.62 19.49
N LEU A 337 -22.83 4.34 19.50
CA LEU A 337 -21.88 3.23 19.52
C LEU A 337 -21.06 3.16 18.23
N GLY A 338 -21.68 3.35 17.07
CA GLY A 338 -20.99 3.32 15.77
C GLY A 338 -19.93 4.41 15.65
N HIS A 339 -20.34 5.67 15.85
CA HIS A 339 -19.40 6.80 15.82
C HIS A 339 -18.39 6.72 16.96
N GLY A 340 -18.86 6.46 18.18
CA GLY A 340 -18.02 6.38 19.37
C GLY A 340 -16.93 5.32 19.24
N THR A 341 -17.27 4.12 18.75
CA THR A 341 -16.29 3.05 18.55
C THR A 341 -15.21 3.46 17.54
N ALA A 342 -15.58 4.05 16.40
CA ALA A 342 -14.60 4.47 15.41
C ALA A 342 -13.72 5.63 15.91
N MET A 343 -14.30 6.59 16.62
CA MET A 343 -13.56 7.69 17.27
C MET A 343 -12.54 7.14 18.27
N VAL A 344 -12.96 6.19 19.11
CA VAL A 344 -12.08 5.50 20.07
C VAL A 344 -10.97 4.75 19.35
N VAL A 345 -11.26 4.01 18.28
CA VAL A 345 -10.24 3.31 17.48
C VAL A 345 -9.20 4.29 16.92
N ASN A 346 -9.64 5.43 16.38
CA ASN A 346 -8.73 6.46 15.88
C ASN A 346 -7.89 7.10 17.00
N MET A 347 -8.51 7.41 18.14
CA MET A 347 -7.81 7.97 19.31
C MET A 347 -6.79 6.99 19.91
N VAL A 348 -7.15 5.71 20.04
CA VAL A 348 -6.23 4.63 20.46
C VAL A 348 -5.09 4.47 19.46
N GLY A 349 -5.40 4.52 18.16
CA GLY A 349 -4.39 4.51 17.10
C GLY A 349 -3.40 5.66 17.24
N LEU A 350 -3.90 6.89 17.39
CA LEU A 350 -3.10 8.10 17.63
C LEU A 350 -2.25 7.96 18.91
N ALA A 351 -2.81 7.35 19.96
CA ALA A 351 -2.10 7.10 21.21
C ALA A 351 -0.91 6.14 21.03
N ARG A 352 -1.12 5.04 20.31
CA ARG A 352 -0.10 4.03 20.00
C ARG A 352 1.08 4.58 19.19
N ILE A 353 0.89 5.68 18.47
CA ILE A 353 1.95 6.38 17.72
C ILE A 353 2.42 7.68 18.39
N GLY A 354 1.92 7.98 19.59
CA GLY A 354 2.35 9.14 20.40
C GLY A 354 1.82 10.50 19.92
N ARG A 355 0.64 10.55 19.30
CA ARG A 355 0.07 11.76 18.68
C ARG A 355 -1.29 12.19 19.27
N ASN A 356 -1.43 12.07 20.59
CA ASN A 356 -2.66 12.35 21.34
C ASN A 356 -3.15 13.80 21.17
N ARG A 357 -2.25 14.73 20.83
CA ARG A 357 -2.60 16.14 20.58
C ARG A 357 -3.66 16.36 19.49
N PHE A 358 -3.94 15.34 18.66
CA PHE A 358 -4.96 15.39 17.60
C PHE A 358 -6.31 14.78 18.00
N TRP A 359 -6.51 14.40 19.27
CA TRP A 359 -7.76 13.81 19.74
C TRP A 359 -8.95 14.76 19.61
N ALA A 360 -8.77 16.04 19.95
CA ALA A 360 -9.86 17.03 19.86
C ALA A 360 -10.42 17.14 18.43
N GLN A 361 -9.54 17.08 17.41
CA GLN A 361 -9.95 17.10 16.01
C GLN A 361 -10.78 15.87 15.63
N GLN A 362 -10.59 14.71 16.29
CA GLN A 362 -11.38 13.51 16.02
C GLN A 362 -12.85 13.67 16.40
N LEU A 363 -13.20 14.68 17.23
CA LEU A 363 -14.59 15.03 17.51
C LEU A 363 -15.37 15.47 16.25
N LEU A 364 -14.67 15.90 15.20
CA LEU A 364 -15.25 16.30 13.92
C LEU A 364 -15.45 15.12 12.94
N LEU A 365 -15.16 13.88 13.35
CA LEU A 365 -15.33 12.69 12.49
C LEU A 365 -16.74 12.53 11.90
N PRO A 366 -17.85 12.79 12.63
CA PRO A 366 -19.18 12.70 12.05
C PRO A 366 -19.37 13.61 10.83
N LEU A 367 -18.87 14.86 10.89
CA LEU A 367 -18.92 15.80 9.77
C LEU A 367 -18.00 15.38 8.63
N TYR A 368 -16.81 14.86 8.96
CA TYR A 368 -15.86 14.37 7.99
C TYR A 368 -16.38 13.15 7.21
N TRP A 369 -17.16 12.28 7.85
CA TRP A 369 -17.79 11.14 7.19
C TRP A 369 -18.90 11.51 6.21
N LEU A 370 -19.54 12.68 6.37
CA LEU A 370 -20.41 13.23 5.31
C LEU A 370 -19.62 13.55 4.04
N LEU A 371 -18.38 14.01 4.17
CA LEU A 371 -17.50 14.20 3.02
C LEU A 371 -17.13 12.86 2.39
N ILE A 372 -16.90 11.82 3.20
CA ILE A 372 -16.64 10.46 2.71
C ILE A 372 -17.85 9.92 1.95
N THR A 373 -19.06 10.17 2.45
CA THR A 373 -20.31 9.83 1.76
C THR A 373 -20.34 10.40 0.36
N TRP A 374 -20.05 11.69 0.23
CA TRP A 374 -19.97 12.35 -1.07
C TRP A 374 -18.94 11.67 -1.99
N ALA A 375 -17.77 11.33 -1.46
CA ALA A 375 -16.74 10.60 -2.18
C ALA A 375 -17.22 9.21 -2.65
N THR A 376 -17.97 8.49 -1.81
CA THR A 376 -18.55 7.16 -2.09
C THR A 376 -19.62 7.23 -3.18
N LEU A 377 -20.50 8.24 -3.18
CA LEU A 377 -21.51 8.43 -4.24
C LEU A 377 -20.85 8.74 -5.59
N LEU A 378 -19.82 9.59 -5.59
CA LEU A 378 -19.02 9.86 -6.78
C LEU A 378 -18.30 8.59 -7.26
N ALA A 379 -17.78 7.78 -6.33
CA ALA A 379 -17.10 6.53 -6.63
C ALA A 379 -18.04 5.51 -7.25
N LEU A 380 -19.28 5.40 -6.76
CA LEU A 380 -20.32 4.54 -7.32
C LEU A 380 -20.65 4.96 -8.75
N ARG A 381 -20.85 6.26 -8.99
CA ARG A 381 -21.06 6.80 -10.34
C ARG A 381 -19.89 6.50 -11.26
N GLU A 382 -18.66 6.70 -10.81
CA GLU A 382 -17.47 6.36 -11.58
C GLU A 382 -17.33 4.87 -11.83
N PHE A 383 -17.63 4.03 -10.85
CA PHE A 383 -17.59 2.57 -10.99
C PHE A 383 -18.53 2.10 -12.10
N LEU A 384 -19.74 2.66 -12.18
CA LEU A 384 -20.75 2.29 -13.18
C LEU A 384 -20.45 2.87 -14.57
N PHE A 385 -20.05 4.14 -14.66
CA PHE A 385 -19.97 4.85 -15.96
C PHE A 385 -18.54 5.11 -16.44
N ARG A 386 -17.53 5.04 -15.57
CA ARG A 386 -16.12 5.32 -15.88
C ARG A 386 -15.17 4.38 -15.09
N PRO A 387 -15.31 3.04 -15.22
CA PRO A 387 -14.65 2.08 -14.33
C PRO A 387 -13.12 2.19 -14.35
N PHE A 388 -12.54 2.56 -15.50
CA PHE A 388 -11.09 2.70 -15.68
C PHE A 388 -10.57 4.13 -15.40
N HIS A 389 -11.41 5.06 -14.95
CA HIS A 389 -10.93 6.40 -14.63
C HIS A 389 -9.96 6.34 -13.44
N TRP A 390 -8.79 6.95 -13.57
CA TRP A 390 -7.81 7.06 -12.50
C TRP A 390 -7.58 8.53 -12.16
N PHE A 391 -8.01 8.95 -10.98
CA PHE A 391 -7.68 10.27 -10.46
C PHE A 391 -6.24 10.25 -9.93
N LYS A 392 -5.33 10.95 -10.60
CA LYS A 392 -3.97 11.16 -10.11
C LYS A 392 -3.96 12.34 -9.14
N THR A 393 -3.65 12.07 -7.87
CA THR A 393 -3.49 13.13 -6.87
C THR A 393 -2.35 14.06 -7.29
N PRO A 394 -2.56 15.38 -7.36
CA PRO A 394 -1.46 16.32 -7.58
C PRO A 394 -0.56 16.33 -6.34
N HIS A 395 0.72 16.03 -6.52
CA HIS A 395 1.71 16.14 -5.44
C HIS A 395 2.33 17.53 -5.49
N LEU A 396 2.35 18.21 -4.34
CA LEU A 396 3.11 19.45 -4.18
C LEU A 396 4.50 19.10 -3.65
N ALA A 397 5.53 19.81 -4.11
CA ALA A 397 6.87 19.65 -3.57
C ALA A 397 6.88 20.10 -2.10
N SER A 398 6.94 19.13 -1.19
CA SER A 398 6.85 19.39 0.24
C SER A 398 8.15 19.89 0.86
N LYS A 399 8.02 20.71 1.92
CA LYS A 399 9.11 21.05 2.83
C LYS A 399 9.42 19.83 3.71
N ARG A 400 10.57 19.20 3.47
CA ARG A 400 11.07 18.02 4.22
C ARG A 400 10.91 18.16 5.75
N ARG A 401 9.96 17.44 6.36
CA ARG A 401 9.90 17.24 7.82
C ARG A 401 10.75 16.04 8.29
N ARG A 402 11.41 16.12 9.44
CA ARG A 402 12.24 15.01 9.98
C ARG A 402 11.36 14.01 10.75
N LEU A 403 11.75 12.73 10.74
CA LEU A 403 11.09 11.59 11.42
C LEU A 403 10.97 11.71 12.96
N GLY A 404 11.49 12.77 13.58
CA GLY A 404 11.68 12.88 15.04
C GLY A 404 10.42 12.98 15.91
N GLY A 405 9.22 12.92 15.32
CA GLY A 405 7.95 13.08 16.05
C GLY A 405 7.20 11.80 16.39
N PHE A 406 7.69 10.62 16.01
CA PHE A 406 6.99 9.34 16.24
C PHE A 406 7.65 8.59 17.39
N ARG A 407 6.89 8.31 18.47
CA ARG A 407 7.36 7.41 19.51
C ARG A 407 7.50 6.02 18.90
N ARG A 408 8.71 5.44 18.99
CA ARG A 408 8.87 4.00 18.79
C ARG A 408 8.07 3.32 19.91
N PRO A 409 7.10 2.42 19.60
CA PRO A 409 6.51 1.62 20.65
C PRO A 409 7.64 0.84 21.33
N ALA A 410 7.56 0.70 22.67
CA ALA A 410 8.39 -0.24 23.39
C ALA A 410 8.25 -1.60 22.68
N ALA A 411 9.37 -2.29 22.47
CA ALA A 411 9.32 -3.65 21.94
C ALA A 411 8.36 -4.44 22.84
N ALA A 412 7.28 -4.97 22.25
CA ALA A 412 6.47 -5.94 22.96
C ALA A 412 7.37 -7.15 23.19
N GLU A 413 7.65 -7.44 24.47
CA GLU A 413 8.21 -8.71 24.93
C GLU A 413 7.25 -9.87 24.62
#